data_AF-A0A0J9T444-F1
#
_entry.id   AF-A0A0J9T444-F1
#
_cell.length_a   1.000
_cell.length_b   1.000
_cell.length_c   1.000
_cell.angle_alpha   90.00
_cell.angle_beta   90.00
_cell.angle_gamma   90.00
#
_symmetry.space_group_name_H-M   'P 1'
#
loop_
_entity.id
_entity.type
_entity.pdbx_description
1 polymer ?
#
loop_
_entity_poly.entity_id
_entity_poly.type
_entity_poly.pdbx_seq_one_letter_code
_entity_poly.pdbx_strand_id
1 'polypeptide(L)'
;MNKIKAKHAKITPECDKYLYYLIQGELLTVQSNGCNAFSFYKILLENYCKNEDWDQCTKYINEMKYEVFERHNNLMHLYDIFQNIINPNDIEESTKCNKAKESVNEYDNYIKPCFGGVSSNYCNELKNFKEDYEKVITEVPCDNVKKILTSPEGISKAYITTISVVSILIVPIILYFLYKVNNKSTSKNKTNNTITNINVHMVYAIIKNYNLYIYNFLS
;
A
#
# COMPACT_ATOMS: atom_id res chain seq x y z
N MET A 1 -5.25 -18.77 13.53
CA MET A 1 -4.40 -19.51 12.56
C MET A 1 -3.95 -20.89 13.05
N ASN A 2 -3.48 -21.04 14.31
CA ASN A 2 -2.94 -22.34 14.78
C ASN A 2 -3.96 -23.49 14.91
N LYS A 3 -5.26 -23.22 15.03
CA LYS A 3 -6.30 -24.27 15.08
C LYS A 3 -6.76 -24.79 13.71
N ILE A 4 -6.49 -24.05 12.62
CA ILE A 4 -6.84 -24.47 11.25
C ILE A 4 -5.74 -25.39 10.68
N LYS A 5 -4.46 -25.09 10.96
CA LYS A 5 -3.32 -25.95 10.57
C LYS A 5 -3.39 -27.37 11.17
N ALA A 6 -3.95 -27.53 12.36
CA ALA A 6 -4.02 -28.83 13.03
C ALA A 6 -5.08 -29.78 12.45
N LYS A 7 -6.16 -29.26 11.87
CA LYS A 7 -7.25 -30.07 11.28
C LYS A 7 -7.01 -30.41 9.80
N HIS A 8 -6.15 -29.65 9.11
CA HIS A 8 -5.85 -29.79 7.69
C HIS A 8 -4.37 -30.01 7.40
N ALA A 9 -3.73 -30.95 8.09
CA ALA A 9 -2.31 -31.29 7.94
C ALA A 9 -1.90 -31.77 6.52
N LYS A 10 -2.86 -31.88 5.58
CA LYS A 10 -2.67 -32.31 4.19
C LYS A 10 -2.91 -31.22 3.14
N ILE A 11 -3.32 -30.02 3.52
CA ILE A 11 -3.37 -28.91 2.55
C ILE A 11 -1.93 -28.43 2.40
N THR A 12 -1.31 -28.83 1.29
CA THR A 12 0.01 -28.35 0.95
C THR A 12 -0.12 -26.99 0.25
N PRO A 13 0.91 -26.12 0.32
CA PRO A 13 0.92 -24.85 -0.40
C PRO A 13 0.62 -25.01 -1.91
N GLU A 14 0.90 -26.18 -2.49
CA GLU A 14 0.58 -26.48 -3.89
C GLU A 14 -0.93 -26.60 -4.15
N CYS A 15 -1.72 -27.12 -3.20
CA CYS A 15 -3.18 -27.20 -3.33
C CYS A 15 -3.84 -25.82 -3.31
N ASP A 16 -3.36 -24.92 -2.45
CA ASP A 16 -3.87 -23.53 -2.38
C ASP A 16 -3.52 -22.75 -3.65
N LYS A 17 -2.32 -22.95 -4.19
CA LYS A 17 -1.87 -22.37 -5.46
C LYS A 17 -2.68 -22.91 -6.65
N TYR A 18 -3.02 -24.19 -6.66
CA TYR A 18 -3.86 -24.78 -7.71
C TYR A 18 -5.28 -24.20 -7.70
N LEU A 19 -5.91 -24.13 -6.53
CA LEU A 19 -7.24 -23.54 -6.38
C LEU A 19 -7.27 -22.07 -6.80
N TYR A 20 -6.23 -21.31 -6.45
CA TYR A 20 -6.04 -19.94 -6.91
C TYR A 20 -6.09 -19.84 -8.43
N TYR A 21 -5.21 -20.57 -9.13
CA TYR A 21 -5.14 -20.48 -10.59
C TYR A 21 -6.40 -20.97 -11.27
N LEU A 22 -7.09 -21.97 -10.71
CA LEU A 22 -8.39 -22.40 -11.21
C LEU A 22 -9.40 -21.25 -11.13
N ILE A 23 -9.47 -20.56 -9.99
CA ILE A 23 -10.36 -19.40 -9.78
C ILE A 23 -9.94 -18.21 -10.66
N GLN A 24 -8.65 -17.95 -10.85
CA GLN A 24 -8.18 -16.84 -11.68
C GLN A 24 -8.32 -17.10 -13.18
N GLY A 25 -7.86 -18.26 -13.65
CA GLY A 25 -7.76 -18.60 -15.07
C GLY A 25 -9.10 -18.88 -15.71
N GLU A 26 -9.99 -19.58 -15.01
CA GLU A 26 -11.27 -20.03 -15.57
C GLU A 26 -12.45 -19.12 -15.19
N LEU A 27 -12.38 -18.39 -14.06
CA LEU A 27 -13.57 -17.74 -13.48
C LEU A 27 -13.50 -16.20 -13.39
N LEU A 28 -12.32 -15.57 -13.46
CA LEU A 28 -12.25 -14.11 -13.63
C LEU A 28 -12.53 -13.65 -15.06
N THR A 29 -12.27 -14.52 -16.04
CA THR A 29 -12.47 -14.25 -17.47
C THR A 29 -13.92 -14.49 -17.92
N VAL A 30 -14.69 -15.27 -17.16
CA VAL A 30 -16.11 -15.56 -17.42
C VAL A 30 -16.97 -14.53 -16.68
N GLN A 31 -17.22 -13.38 -17.32
CA GLN A 31 -18.32 -12.49 -16.93
C GLN A 31 -19.62 -13.00 -17.55
N SER A 32 -20.17 -14.10 -17.03
CA SER A 32 -21.54 -14.51 -17.39
C SER A 32 -22.50 -14.15 -16.25
N ASN A 33 -23.69 -13.66 -16.62
CA ASN A 33 -24.74 -13.14 -15.76
C ASN A 33 -24.78 -13.76 -14.34
N GLY A 34 -24.18 -13.07 -13.35
CA GLY A 34 -24.28 -13.39 -11.92
C GLY A 34 -23.25 -14.38 -11.34
N CYS A 35 -22.39 -15.00 -12.16
CA CYS A 35 -21.35 -15.90 -11.68
C CYS A 35 -19.97 -15.25 -11.87
N ASN A 36 -19.36 -14.78 -10.78
CA ASN A 36 -18.00 -14.26 -10.75
C ASN A 36 -17.15 -15.12 -9.80
N ALA A 37 -15.83 -14.94 -9.81
CA ALA A 37 -14.91 -15.69 -8.95
C ALA A 37 -15.31 -15.71 -7.47
N PHE A 38 -15.87 -14.60 -6.95
CA PHE A 38 -16.34 -14.52 -5.56
C PHE A 38 -17.59 -15.38 -5.31
N SER A 39 -18.61 -15.30 -6.18
CA SER A 39 -19.82 -16.11 -6.02
C SER A 39 -19.53 -17.60 -6.23
N PHE A 40 -18.62 -17.94 -7.15
CA PHE A 40 -18.16 -19.32 -7.31
C PHE A 40 -17.39 -19.83 -6.08
N TYR A 41 -16.45 -19.05 -5.56
CA TYR A 41 -15.74 -19.38 -4.33
C TYR A 41 -16.69 -19.61 -3.16
N LYS A 42 -17.74 -18.78 -3.06
CA LYS A 42 -18.79 -18.95 -2.06
C LYS A 42 -19.52 -20.30 -2.21
N ILE A 43 -19.91 -20.67 -3.43
CA ILE A 43 -20.56 -21.96 -3.73
C ILE A 43 -19.65 -23.15 -3.38
N LEU A 44 -18.34 -23.06 -3.66
CA LEU A 44 -17.39 -24.09 -3.28
C LEU A 44 -17.33 -24.27 -1.76
N LEU A 45 -17.23 -23.17 -1.01
CA LEU A 45 -17.22 -23.20 0.45
C LEU A 45 -18.54 -23.75 1.01
N GLU A 46 -19.69 -23.35 0.46
CA GLU A 46 -20.99 -23.88 0.87
C GLU A 46 -21.08 -25.39 0.71
N ASN A 47 -20.58 -25.92 -0.42
CA ASN A 47 -20.53 -27.37 -0.64
C ASN A 47 -19.55 -28.08 0.29
N TYR A 48 -18.42 -27.47 0.62
CA TYR A 48 -17.49 -28.00 1.62
C TYR A 48 -18.15 -28.06 3.01
N CYS A 49 -18.80 -26.97 3.44
CA CYS A 49 -19.42 -26.87 4.77
C CYS A 49 -20.62 -27.82 4.97
N LYS A 50 -21.35 -28.19 3.90
CA LYS A 50 -22.46 -29.15 3.97
C LYS A 50 -22.05 -30.53 4.51
N ASN A 51 -20.78 -30.90 4.34
CA ASN A 51 -20.29 -32.23 4.71
C ASN A 51 -19.82 -32.33 6.18
N GLU A 52 -19.76 -31.22 6.93
CA GLU A 52 -19.15 -31.20 8.28
C GLU A 52 -20.06 -30.69 9.42
N ASP A 53 -21.36 -30.46 9.17
CA ASP A 53 -22.37 -29.99 10.15
C ASP A 53 -21.84 -28.84 11.05
N TRP A 54 -21.15 -27.89 10.39
CA TRP A 54 -20.43 -26.82 11.05
C TRP A 54 -21.21 -25.51 10.85
N ASP A 55 -22.19 -25.24 11.72
CA ASP A 55 -23.02 -24.01 11.68
C ASP A 55 -22.19 -22.72 11.58
N GLN A 56 -21.01 -22.73 12.18
CA GLN A 56 -20.06 -21.62 12.12
C GLN A 56 -19.47 -21.40 10.72
N CYS A 57 -19.34 -22.45 9.91
CA CYS A 57 -18.92 -22.44 8.51
C CYS A 57 -19.95 -21.71 7.64
N THR A 58 -21.22 -22.12 7.75
CA THR A 58 -22.34 -21.51 7.04
C THR A 58 -22.49 -20.03 7.42
N LYS A 59 -22.40 -19.71 8.71
CA LYS A 59 -22.42 -18.31 9.18
C LYS A 59 -21.26 -17.50 8.61
N TYR A 60 -20.04 -18.04 8.66
CA TYR A 60 -18.84 -17.39 8.11
C TYR A 60 -18.99 -17.09 6.62
N ILE A 61 -19.50 -18.04 5.83
CA ILE A 61 -19.74 -17.85 4.39
C ILE A 61 -20.78 -16.77 4.14
N ASN A 62 -21.88 -16.77 4.90
CA ASN A 62 -22.95 -15.78 4.74
C ASN A 62 -22.49 -14.36 5.07
N GLU A 63 -21.62 -14.22 6.07
CA GLU A 63 -21.05 -12.93 6.49
C GLU A 63 -19.80 -12.52 5.70
N MET A 64 -19.30 -13.39 4.81
CA MET A 64 -18.11 -13.11 4.01
C MET A 64 -18.38 -11.93 3.06
N LYS A 65 -17.51 -10.93 3.15
CA LYS A 65 -17.55 -9.75 2.29
C LYS A 65 -16.63 -9.95 1.09
N TYR A 66 -17.06 -9.42 -0.06
CA TYR A 66 -16.25 -9.39 -1.28
C TYR A 66 -14.84 -8.84 -1.03
N GLU A 67 -14.72 -7.76 -0.24
CA GLU A 67 -13.43 -7.15 0.12
C GLU A 67 -12.45 -8.13 0.79
N VAL A 68 -12.94 -9.12 1.54
CA VAL A 68 -12.07 -10.13 2.18
C VAL A 68 -11.53 -11.09 1.13
N PHE A 69 -12.38 -11.51 0.19
CA PHE A 69 -11.99 -12.34 -0.94
C PHE A 69 -11.01 -11.62 -1.86
N GLU A 70 -11.29 -10.36 -2.20
CA GLU A 70 -10.41 -9.53 -3.03
C GLU A 70 -9.02 -9.36 -2.41
N ARG A 71 -8.95 -9.07 -1.10
CA ARG A 71 -7.67 -9.00 -0.37
C ARG A 71 -6.90 -10.31 -0.40
N HIS A 72 -7.58 -11.44 -0.29
CA HIS A 72 -6.94 -12.74 -0.42
C HIS A 72 -6.39 -12.95 -1.82
N ASN A 73 -7.16 -12.59 -2.84
CA ASN A 73 -6.78 -12.67 -4.24
C ASN A 73 -5.52 -11.84 -4.54
N ASN A 74 -5.49 -10.61 -4.04
CA ASN A 74 -4.35 -9.71 -4.18
C ASN A 74 -3.06 -10.29 -3.60
N LEU A 75 -3.14 -10.92 -2.42
CA LEU A 75 -1.98 -11.60 -1.83
C LEU A 75 -1.51 -12.76 -2.71
N MET A 76 -2.42 -13.61 -3.17
CA MET A 76 -2.07 -14.76 -4.01
C MET A 76 -1.42 -14.31 -5.33
N HIS A 77 -1.95 -13.27 -5.97
CA HIS A 77 -1.38 -12.68 -7.17
C HIS A 77 0.03 -12.15 -6.92
N LEU A 78 0.22 -11.43 -5.82
CA LEU A 78 1.50 -10.84 -5.47
C LEU A 78 2.57 -11.92 -5.22
N TYR A 79 2.21 -12.99 -4.49
CA TYR A 79 3.11 -14.13 -4.27
C TYR A 79 3.36 -14.93 -5.55
N ASP A 80 2.40 -15.05 -6.45
CA ASP A 80 2.60 -15.69 -7.74
C ASP A 80 3.65 -14.95 -8.59
N ILE A 81 3.51 -13.64 -8.73
CA ILE A 81 4.51 -12.80 -9.41
C ILE A 81 5.88 -12.98 -8.75
N PHE A 82 5.93 -12.96 -7.42
CA PHE A 82 7.18 -13.12 -6.68
C PHE A 82 7.85 -14.48 -6.89
N GLN A 83 7.08 -15.58 -6.95
CA GLN A 83 7.60 -16.89 -7.28
C GLN A 83 8.25 -16.91 -8.67
N ASN A 84 7.68 -16.19 -9.64
CA ASN A 84 8.24 -16.07 -10.98
C ASN A 84 9.53 -15.24 -11.04
N ILE A 85 9.81 -14.41 -10.02
CA ILE A 85 11.10 -13.70 -9.88
C ILE A 85 12.19 -14.65 -9.37
N ILE A 86 11.86 -15.47 -8.37
CA ILE A 86 12.85 -16.35 -7.69
C ILE A 86 13.08 -17.67 -8.40
N ASN A 87 12.19 -18.09 -9.30
CA ASN A 87 12.32 -19.37 -9.97
C ASN A 87 13.62 -19.39 -10.83
N PRO A 88 14.57 -20.29 -10.52
CA PRO A 88 15.84 -20.35 -11.23
C PRO A 88 15.71 -20.92 -12.64
N ASN A 89 14.65 -21.71 -12.89
CA ASN A 89 14.44 -22.41 -14.15
C ASN A 89 13.70 -21.57 -15.19
N ASP A 90 13.10 -20.46 -14.76
CA ASP A 90 12.18 -19.70 -15.57
C ASP A 90 12.71 -18.28 -15.86
N ILE A 91 13.02 -18.12 -17.15
CA ILE A 91 12.98 -16.90 -17.95
C ILE A 91 14.25 -16.02 -17.95
N GLU A 92 14.51 -15.42 -19.12
CA GLU A 92 15.49 -14.35 -19.34
C GLU A 92 15.40 -13.24 -18.28
N GLU A 93 16.56 -12.65 -17.98
CA GLU A 93 16.74 -11.50 -17.08
C GLU A 93 15.73 -10.37 -17.33
N SER A 94 15.47 -10.07 -18.62
CA SER A 94 14.49 -9.08 -19.06
C SER A 94 13.09 -9.32 -18.47
N THR A 95 12.67 -10.58 -18.38
CA THR A 95 11.35 -10.94 -17.88
C THR A 95 11.31 -10.94 -16.36
N LYS A 96 12.39 -11.38 -15.69
CA LYS A 96 12.50 -11.27 -14.23
C LYS A 96 12.38 -9.83 -13.77
N CYS A 97 13.04 -8.90 -14.47
CA CYS A 97 12.91 -7.48 -14.16
C CYS A 97 11.52 -6.91 -14.44
N ASN A 98 10.84 -7.37 -15.50
CA ASN A 98 9.45 -6.96 -15.75
C ASN A 98 8.51 -7.47 -14.64
N LYS A 99 8.66 -8.72 -14.21
CA LYS A 99 7.90 -9.28 -13.07
C LYS A 99 8.21 -8.57 -11.76
N ALA A 100 9.45 -8.19 -11.53
CA ALA A 100 9.82 -7.41 -10.36
C ALA A 100 9.21 -6.01 -10.35
N LYS A 101 9.11 -5.33 -11.52
CA LYS A 101 8.37 -4.07 -11.66
C LYS A 101 6.88 -4.25 -11.41
N GLU A 102 6.28 -5.30 -11.97
CA GLU A 102 4.87 -5.64 -11.77
C GLU A 102 4.58 -5.87 -10.28
N SER A 103 5.43 -6.65 -9.60
CA SER A 103 5.33 -6.90 -8.16
C SER A 103 5.34 -5.62 -7.33
N VAL A 104 6.23 -4.66 -7.64
CA VAL A 104 6.28 -3.35 -6.96
C VAL A 104 4.99 -2.57 -7.18
N ASN A 105 4.49 -2.51 -8.42
CA ASN A 105 3.28 -1.77 -8.75
C ASN A 105 2.05 -2.33 -8.04
N GLU A 106 1.90 -3.65 -8.03
CA GLU A 106 0.79 -4.32 -7.33
C GLU A 106 0.91 -4.11 -5.81
N TYR A 107 2.10 -4.29 -5.23
CA TYR A 107 2.32 -4.03 -3.81
C TYR A 107 1.94 -2.60 -3.42
N ASP A 108 2.42 -1.59 -4.15
CA ASP A 108 2.15 -0.18 -3.85
C ASP A 108 0.65 0.15 -3.95
N ASN A 109 -0.13 -0.59 -4.73
CA ASN A 109 -1.59 -0.51 -4.74
C ASN A 109 -2.21 -1.24 -3.54
N TYR A 110 -1.76 -2.46 -3.27
CA TYR A 110 -2.33 -3.36 -2.28
C TYR A 110 -2.07 -2.93 -0.83
N ILE A 111 -1.00 -2.16 -0.58
CA ILE A 111 -0.62 -1.66 0.75
C ILE A 111 -1.40 -0.40 1.17
N LYS A 112 -2.05 0.31 0.24
CA LYS A 112 -2.79 1.56 0.53
C LYS A 112 -3.79 1.44 1.69
N PRO A 113 -4.61 0.37 1.80
CA PRO A 113 -5.53 0.20 2.92
C PRO A 113 -4.86 0.01 4.29
N CYS A 114 -3.56 -0.28 4.31
CA CYS A 114 -2.78 -0.50 5.53
C CYS A 114 -2.15 0.79 6.09
N PHE A 115 -2.21 1.89 5.33
CA PHE A 115 -1.67 3.18 5.76
C PHE A 115 -2.40 3.71 7.00
N GLY A 116 -1.64 4.37 7.89
CA GLY A 116 -2.14 4.81 9.18
C GLY A 116 -2.12 3.74 10.27
N GLY A 117 -1.37 2.66 10.08
CA GLY A 117 -1.16 1.64 11.11
C GLY A 117 -2.35 0.72 11.31
N VAL A 118 -3.19 0.54 10.30
CA VAL A 118 -4.32 -0.41 10.35
C VAL A 118 -3.76 -1.83 10.51
N SER A 119 -4.01 -2.44 11.66
CA SER A 119 -3.62 -3.83 11.91
C SER A 119 -4.69 -4.77 11.37
N SER A 120 -4.30 -5.62 10.43
CA SER A 120 -5.11 -6.73 9.94
C SER A 120 -4.22 -7.87 9.48
N ASN A 121 -4.74 -9.09 9.40
CA ASN A 121 -3.98 -10.23 8.87
C ASN A 121 -3.45 -9.92 7.46
N TYR A 122 -4.26 -9.27 6.62
CA TYR A 122 -3.84 -8.83 5.29
C TYR A 122 -2.63 -7.89 5.32
N CYS A 123 -2.66 -6.87 6.20
CA CYS A 123 -1.55 -5.93 6.33
C CYS A 123 -0.30 -6.56 6.93
N ASN A 124 -0.45 -7.53 7.83
CA ASN A 124 0.68 -8.29 8.35
C ASN A 124 1.32 -9.15 7.25
N GLU A 125 0.53 -9.79 6.39
CA GLU A 125 1.10 -10.57 5.28
C GLU A 125 1.78 -9.69 4.23
N LEU A 126 1.29 -8.48 3.97
CA LEU A 126 2.02 -7.53 3.11
C LEU A 126 3.34 -7.05 3.74
N LYS A 127 3.43 -6.94 5.07
CA LYS A 127 4.70 -6.66 5.74
C LYS A 127 5.68 -7.82 5.58
N ASN A 128 5.22 -9.05 5.78
CA ASN A 128 6.04 -10.24 5.56
C ASN A 128 6.53 -10.30 4.10
N PHE A 129 5.61 -10.08 3.15
CA PHE A 129 5.95 -10.01 1.72
C PHE A 129 7.05 -8.98 1.43
N LYS A 130 6.95 -7.79 2.04
CA LYS A 130 7.98 -6.74 1.90
C LYS A 130 9.34 -7.25 2.37
N GLU A 131 9.42 -7.89 3.53
CA GLU A 131 10.69 -8.43 4.04
C GLU A 131 11.29 -9.47 3.08
N ASP A 132 10.46 -10.39 2.59
CA ASP A 132 10.90 -11.43 1.64
C ASP A 132 11.35 -10.83 0.30
N TYR A 133 10.58 -9.89 -0.24
CA TYR A 133 10.89 -9.21 -1.50
C TYR A 133 12.22 -8.46 -1.43
N GLU A 134 12.42 -7.66 -0.39
CA GLU A 134 13.62 -6.82 -0.25
C GLU A 134 14.89 -7.64 -0.09
N LYS A 135 14.78 -8.81 0.56
CA LYS A 135 15.89 -9.77 0.67
C LYS A 135 16.27 -10.38 -0.69
N VAL A 136 15.27 -10.73 -1.49
CA VAL A 136 15.49 -11.40 -2.78
C VAL A 136 15.94 -10.43 -3.85
N ILE A 137 15.30 -9.26 -3.95
CA ILE A 137 15.50 -8.34 -5.09
C ILE A 137 16.92 -7.77 -5.14
N THR A 138 17.65 -7.78 -4.02
CA THR A 138 19.07 -7.39 -3.99
C THR A 138 19.97 -8.34 -4.78
N GLU A 139 19.55 -9.59 -4.96
CA GLU A 139 20.27 -10.65 -5.67
C GLU A 139 19.88 -10.73 -7.16
N VAL A 140 18.82 -10.02 -7.56
CA VAL A 140 18.33 -10.00 -8.95
C VAL A 140 18.97 -8.80 -9.69
N PRO A 141 19.59 -9.00 -10.88
CA PRO A 141 20.26 -7.95 -11.63
C PRO A 141 19.27 -7.00 -12.35
N CYS A 142 18.45 -6.29 -11.58
CA CYS A 142 17.48 -5.34 -12.09
C CYS A 142 17.77 -3.92 -11.59
N ASP A 143 18.45 -3.12 -12.40
CA ASP A 143 18.88 -1.76 -12.02
C ASP A 143 17.71 -0.78 -11.85
N ASN A 144 16.62 -0.97 -12.61
CA ASN A 144 15.48 -0.06 -12.67
C ASN A 144 14.27 -0.54 -11.85
N VAL A 145 14.51 -1.30 -10.78
CA VAL A 145 13.47 -1.82 -9.90
C VAL A 145 13.65 -1.27 -8.48
N LYS A 146 12.54 -0.86 -7.87
CA LYS A 146 12.50 -0.37 -6.50
C LYS A 146 12.89 -1.49 -5.53
N LYS A 147 14.07 -1.37 -4.90
CA LYS A 147 14.58 -2.37 -3.94
C LYS A 147 14.01 -2.26 -2.53
N ILE A 148 13.39 -1.12 -2.20
CA ILE A 148 12.79 -0.86 -0.89
C ILE A 148 11.33 -0.47 -1.09
N LEU A 149 10.41 -1.33 -0.65
CA LEU A 149 8.98 -1.13 -0.73
C LEU A 149 8.47 -0.19 0.37
N THR A 150 7.31 0.41 0.11
CA THR A 150 6.66 1.36 1.02
C THR A 150 6.21 0.66 2.31
N SER A 151 6.57 1.19 3.50
CA SER A 151 6.04 0.66 4.76
C SER A 151 4.68 1.28 5.10
N PRO A 152 3.72 0.49 5.64
CA PRO A 152 2.45 1.02 6.12
C PRO A 152 2.56 1.96 7.33
N GLU A 153 3.67 1.90 8.08
CA GLU A 153 3.91 2.76 9.24
C GLU A 153 4.26 4.21 8.87
N GLY A 154 4.60 4.49 7.60
CA GLY A 154 5.23 5.75 7.19
C GLY A 154 4.30 6.95 6.96
N ILE A 155 2.99 6.75 6.78
CA ILE A 155 2.08 7.84 6.42
C ILE A 155 0.72 7.59 7.08
N SER A 156 0.53 8.10 8.31
CA SER A 156 -0.81 8.15 8.90
C SER A 156 -1.52 9.43 8.47
N LYS A 157 -2.86 9.37 8.31
CA LYS A 157 -3.67 10.59 8.11
C LYS A 157 -3.39 11.60 9.23
N ALA A 158 -3.24 11.12 10.46
CA ALA A 158 -2.81 11.93 11.59
C ALA A 158 -1.45 12.60 11.36
N TYR A 159 -0.45 11.90 10.82
CA TYR A 159 0.86 12.47 10.50
C TYR A 159 0.76 13.57 9.42
N ILE A 160 0.01 13.34 8.33
CA ILE A 160 -0.21 14.35 7.28
C ILE A 160 -0.94 15.58 7.83
N THR A 161 -2.01 15.36 8.61
CA THR A 161 -2.76 16.46 9.23
C THR A 161 -1.90 17.23 10.23
N THR A 162 -1.10 16.53 11.04
CA THR A 162 -0.21 17.16 12.03
C THR A 162 0.85 18.01 11.33
N ILE A 163 1.49 17.51 10.27
CA ILE A 163 2.44 18.31 9.47
C ILE A 163 1.76 19.56 8.90
N SER A 164 0.56 19.41 8.33
CA SER A 164 -0.17 20.53 7.73
C SER A 164 -0.52 21.61 8.76
N VAL A 165 -1.00 21.20 9.94
CA VAL A 165 -1.37 22.11 11.04
C VAL A 165 -0.13 22.80 11.61
N VAL A 166 0.95 22.06 11.86
CA VAL A 166 2.21 22.60 12.40
C VAL A 166 2.80 23.63 11.43
N SER A 167 2.80 23.36 10.12
CA SER A 167 3.27 24.30 9.11
C SER A 167 2.45 25.60 9.08
N ILE A 168 1.11 25.52 9.18
CA ILE A 168 0.23 26.72 9.23
C ILE A 168 0.51 27.57 10.47
N LEU A 169 0.84 26.95 11.61
CA LEU A 169 1.11 27.65 12.87
C LEU A 169 2.51 28.29 12.92
N ILE A 170 3.51 27.68 12.28
CA ILE A 170 4.89 28.18 12.29
C ILE A 170 5.05 29.44 11.42
N VAL A 171 4.35 29.52 10.28
CA VAL A 171 4.43 30.67 9.36
C VAL A 171 4.12 32.02 10.02
N PRO A 172 2.98 32.21 10.73
CA PRO A 172 2.69 33.48 11.39
C PRO A 172 3.66 33.80 12.53
N ILE A 173 4.22 32.79 13.20
CA ILE A 173 5.25 32.97 14.23
C ILE A 173 6.53 33.55 13.61
N ILE A 174 7.00 32.97 12.50
CA ILE A 174 8.17 33.48 11.77
C ILE A 174 7.92 34.91 11.28
N LEU A 175 6.75 35.20 10.70
CA LEU A 175 6.38 36.54 10.24
C LEU A 175 6.34 37.55 11.40
N TYR A 176 5.81 37.16 12.56
CA TYR A 176 5.79 37.99 13.75
C TYR A 176 7.21 38.36 14.21
N PHE A 177 8.13 37.40 14.26
CA PHE A 177 9.52 37.68 14.63
C PHE A 177 10.22 38.57 13.60
N LEU A 178 10.03 38.32 12.30
CA LEU A 178 10.58 39.16 11.23
C LEU A 178 10.07 40.61 11.31
N TYR A 179 8.76 40.80 11.52
CA TYR A 179 8.16 42.11 11.68
C TYR A 179 8.70 42.84 12.93
N LYS A 180 8.77 42.14 14.07
CA LYS A 180 9.27 42.70 15.33
C LYS A 180 10.74 43.10 15.28
N VAL A 181 11.58 42.30 14.61
CA VAL A 181 13.00 42.60 14.41
C VAL A 181 13.18 43.81 13.49
N ASN A 182 12.38 43.91 12.42
CA ASN A 182 12.38 45.09 11.55
C ASN A 182 11.96 46.37 12.29
N ASN A 183 10.94 46.31 13.15
CA ASN A 183 10.51 47.49 13.93
C ASN A 183 11.53 47.93 14.99
N LYS A 184 12.39 47.04 15.49
CA LYS A 184 13.51 47.43 16.37
C LYS A 184 14.68 48.03 15.58
N SER A 185 14.88 47.58 14.35
CA SER A 185 15.98 48.07 13.49
C SER A 185 15.70 49.45 12.88
N THR A 186 14.44 49.84 12.71
CA THR A 186 14.04 51.17 12.21
C THR A 186 14.34 52.31 13.20
N SER A 187 14.65 52.02 14.46
CA SER A 187 15.13 53.04 15.40
C SER A 187 16.61 53.40 15.19
N LYS A 188 17.38 52.70 14.34
CA LYS A 188 18.82 52.97 14.22
C LYS A 188 19.47 53.01 12.84
N ASN A 189 18.83 52.65 11.72
CA ASN A 189 19.36 53.00 10.40
C ASN A 189 18.26 52.99 9.32
N LYS A 190 18.07 54.15 8.68
CA LYS A 190 17.22 54.36 7.51
C LYS A 190 17.95 53.80 6.28
N THR A 191 17.88 52.49 6.06
CA THR A 191 18.33 51.88 4.80
C THR A 191 17.53 50.61 4.49
N ASN A 192 17.00 50.56 3.27
CA ASN A 192 16.56 49.37 2.51
C ASN A 192 15.09 48.90 2.59
N ASN A 193 14.17 49.71 2.05
CA ASN A 193 12.81 49.29 1.66
C ASN A 193 12.78 48.24 0.52
N THR A 194 13.91 48.01 -0.18
CA THR A 194 13.98 47.07 -1.32
C THR A 194 14.27 45.64 -0.89
N ILE A 195 15.06 45.43 0.18
CA ILE A 195 15.42 44.09 0.69
C ILE A 195 14.23 43.45 1.42
N THR A 196 13.40 44.26 2.10
CA THR A 196 12.19 43.79 2.80
C THR A 196 11.13 43.25 1.83
N ASN A 197 10.92 43.90 0.69
CA ASN A 197 9.96 43.44 -0.32
C ASN A 197 10.36 42.12 -0.99
N ILE A 198 11.67 41.89 -1.20
CA ILE A 198 12.19 40.64 -1.79
C ILE A 198 11.94 39.45 -0.86
N ASN A 199 12.15 39.62 0.46
CA ASN A 199 11.91 38.55 1.42
C ASN A 199 10.42 38.17 1.53
N VAL A 200 9.51 39.15 1.49
CA VAL A 200 8.06 38.87 1.54
C VAL A 200 7.59 38.13 0.28
N HIS A 201 8.04 38.53 -0.91
CA HIS A 201 7.70 37.83 -2.15
C HIS A 201 8.27 36.40 -2.22
N MET A 202 9.50 36.17 -1.74
CA MET A 202 10.06 34.81 -1.67
C MET A 202 9.29 33.93 -0.69
N VAL A 203 8.94 34.44 0.49
CA VAL A 203 8.13 33.69 1.47
C VAL A 203 6.76 33.35 0.89
N TYR A 204 6.12 34.30 0.18
CA TYR A 204 4.84 34.04 -0.48
C TYR A 204 4.95 32.99 -1.60
N ALA A 205 6.03 33.02 -2.39
CA ALA A 205 6.28 32.01 -3.42
C ALA A 205 6.52 30.61 -2.82
N ILE A 206 7.25 30.52 -1.70
CA ILE A 206 7.47 29.27 -0.96
C ILE A 206 6.14 28.72 -0.43
N ILE A 207 5.31 29.57 0.18
CA ILE A 207 3.98 29.17 0.68
C ILE A 207 3.07 28.69 -0.47
N LYS A 208 3.08 29.41 -1.60
CA LYS A 208 2.28 29.04 -2.77
C LYS A 208 2.71 27.68 -3.36
N ASN A 209 4.01 27.44 -3.50
CA ASN A 209 4.54 26.16 -3.99
C ASN A 209 4.28 25.01 -3.02
N TYR A 210 4.36 25.25 -1.71
CA TYR A 210 4.05 24.24 -0.69
C TYR A 210 2.56 23.84 -0.72
N ASN A 211 1.66 24.83 -0.84
CA ASN A 211 0.22 24.55 -0.96
C ASN A 211 -0.12 23.82 -2.27
N LEU A 212 0.58 24.11 -3.36
CA LEU A 212 0.43 23.39 -4.63
C LEU A 212 0.90 21.93 -4.51
N TYR A 213 2.00 21.68 -3.81
CA TYR A 213 2.51 20.33 -3.53
C TYR A 213 1.52 19.51 -2.68
N ILE A 214 0.97 20.11 -1.62
CA ILE A 214 -0.05 19.43 -0.79
C ILE A 214 -1.32 19.13 -1.60
N TYR A 215 -1.77 20.05 -2.46
CA TYR A 215 -2.94 19.83 -3.30
C TYR A 215 -2.74 18.68 -4.30
N ASN A 216 -1.58 18.61 -4.96
CA ASN A 216 -1.26 17.55 -5.91
C ASN A 216 -0.98 16.18 -5.25
N PHE A 217 -0.67 16.15 -3.95
CA PHE A 217 -0.44 14.91 -3.19
C PHE A 217 -1.74 14.34 -2.59
N LEU A 218 -2.77 15.17 -2.41
CA LEU A 218 -4.07 14.78 -1.85
C LEU A 218 -5.17 14.55 -2.91
N SER A 219 -4.90 14.92 -4.18
CA SER A 219 -5.72 14.62 -5.37
C SER A 219 -5.31 13.30 -6.00
#